data_AF-A0A7J4P090-F1
#
_entry.id   AF-A0A7J4P090-F1
#
_cell.length_a   1.000
_cell.length_b   1.000
_cell.length_c   1.000
_cell.angle_alpha   90.00
_cell.angle_beta   90.00
_cell.angle_gamma   90.00
#
_symmetry.space_group_name_H-M   'P 1'
#
loop_
_entity.id
_entity.type
_entity.pdbx_description
1 polymer ?
#
loop_
_entity_poly.entity_id
_entity_poly.type
_entity_poly.pdbx_seq_one_letter_code
_entity_poly.pdbx_strand_id
1 'polypeptide(L)'
;MGAKGSTEEFMRDVDAVVSKILDKIDPIYHPKIRVLRDDLERMHRQNRVKINHSVMELVCAAHLIEAGFDAQLETAVNGISTDVYAEKGLGSLMVEAETGFVPPENALDPLVYLRARAASKIVRYSGYASKFVLATPPYYVLQIPPSLTKPPRFRKEEEIASIKKLCDLYYTNPPVSVEEIRNARLHAIYVVDVDNVSIREWEVNEYMGKASLWST
;
A
#
# COMPACT_ATOMS: atom_id res chain seq x y z
N MET A 1 13.42 -16.92 -8.55
CA MET A 1 13.10 -16.05 -9.70
C MET A 1 11.99 -16.71 -10.50
N GLY A 2 10.73 -16.27 -10.33
CA GLY A 2 9.62 -16.78 -11.14
C GLY A 2 9.74 -16.29 -12.58
N ALA A 3 9.35 -17.13 -13.53
CA ALA A 3 9.30 -16.78 -14.95
C ALA A 3 8.47 -15.49 -15.13
N LYS A 4 9.03 -14.52 -15.85
CA LYS A 4 8.35 -13.27 -16.15
C LYS A 4 7.40 -13.53 -17.32
N GLY A 5 6.10 -13.32 -17.10
CA GLY A 5 5.10 -13.42 -18.17
C GLY A 5 5.38 -12.41 -19.29
N SER A 6 4.90 -12.70 -20.50
CA SER A 6 5.03 -11.76 -21.62
C SER A 6 4.23 -10.49 -21.35
N THR A 7 4.55 -9.38 -22.04
CA THR A 7 3.72 -8.16 -21.97
C THR A 7 2.28 -8.44 -22.39
N GLU A 8 2.07 -9.38 -23.32
CA GLU A 8 0.73 -9.78 -23.74
C GLU A 8 -0.05 -10.47 -22.61
N GLU A 9 0.59 -11.38 -21.87
CA GLU A 9 -0.04 -12.04 -20.71
C GLU A 9 -0.37 -11.04 -19.61
N PHE A 10 0.58 -10.16 -19.28
CA PHE A 10 0.37 -9.09 -18.30
C PHE A 10 -0.80 -8.19 -18.69
N MET A 11 -0.84 -7.73 -19.95
CA MET A 11 -1.90 -6.84 -20.40
C MET A 11 -3.26 -7.53 -20.51
N ARG A 12 -3.31 -8.81 -20.87
CA ARG A 12 -4.56 -9.58 -20.83
C ARG A 12 -5.17 -9.58 -19.42
N ASP A 13 -4.34 -9.78 -18.41
CA ASP A 13 -4.80 -9.83 -17.02
C ASP A 13 -5.19 -8.43 -16.50
N VAL A 14 -4.42 -7.39 -16.86
CA VAL A 14 -4.79 -5.98 -16.58
C VAL A 14 -6.11 -5.60 -17.24
N ASP A 15 -6.27 -5.92 -18.53
CA ASP A 15 -7.47 -5.57 -19.30
C ASP A 15 -8.72 -6.29 -18.76
N ALA A 16 -8.57 -7.51 -18.22
CA ALA A 16 -9.66 -8.20 -17.54
C ALA A 16 -10.12 -7.47 -16.26
N VAL A 17 -9.18 -6.97 -15.45
CA VAL A 17 -9.51 -6.18 -14.24
C VAL A 17 -10.09 -4.81 -14.62
N VAL A 18 -9.51 -4.15 -15.64
CA VAL A 18 -10.02 -2.88 -16.16
C VAL A 18 -11.45 -3.03 -16.65
N SER A 19 -11.77 -4.07 -17.41
CA SER A 19 -13.16 -4.32 -17.84
C SER A 19 -14.11 -4.40 -16.65
N LYS A 20 -13.75 -5.17 -15.60
CA LYS A 20 -14.54 -5.27 -14.38
C LYS A 20 -14.70 -3.92 -13.65
N ILE A 21 -13.66 -3.08 -13.65
CA ILE A 21 -13.72 -1.71 -13.11
C ILE A 21 -14.73 -0.87 -13.89
N LEU A 22 -14.61 -0.84 -15.22
CA LEU A 22 -15.47 -0.04 -16.11
C LEU A 22 -16.94 -0.48 -16.05
N ASP A 23 -17.22 -1.75 -15.75
CA ASP A 23 -18.59 -2.24 -15.57
C ASP A 23 -19.25 -1.75 -14.26
N LYS A 24 -18.45 -1.27 -13.30
CA LYS A 24 -18.90 -0.92 -11.94
C LYS A 24 -18.93 0.57 -11.63
N ILE A 25 -17.99 1.33 -12.20
CA ILE A 25 -17.87 2.75 -11.92
C ILE A 25 -18.68 3.59 -12.92
N ASP A 26 -18.91 4.87 -12.59
CA ASP A 26 -19.58 5.78 -13.52
C ASP A 26 -18.75 5.98 -14.82
N PRO A 27 -19.38 5.91 -16.02
CA PRO A 27 -18.73 6.15 -17.30
C PRO A 27 -17.92 7.44 -17.42
N ILE A 28 -18.22 8.47 -16.64
CA ILE A 28 -17.45 9.72 -16.58
C ILE A 28 -15.98 9.48 -16.18
N TYR A 29 -15.70 8.43 -15.41
CA TYR A 29 -14.36 8.09 -14.92
C TYR A 29 -13.60 7.13 -15.84
N HIS A 30 -14.26 6.54 -16.84
CA HIS A 30 -13.63 5.59 -17.77
C HIS A 30 -12.34 6.11 -18.42
N PRO A 31 -12.25 7.38 -18.88
CA PRO A 31 -11.01 7.89 -19.45
C PRO A 31 -9.83 7.82 -18.47
N LYS A 32 -10.05 8.12 -17.19
CA LYS A 32 -8.99 8.07 -16.17
C LYS A 32 -8.49 6.64 -15.94
N ILE A 33 -9.40 5.66 -15.89
CA ILE A 33 -9.01 4.24 -15.74
C ILE A 33 -8.20 3.75 -16.94
N ARG A 34 -8.55 4.16 -18.16
CA ARG A 34 -7.81 3.81 -19.37
C ARG A 34 -6.39 4.39 -19.37
N VAL A 35 -6.21 5.61 -18.85
CA VAL A 35 -4.87 6.19 -18.66
C VAL A 35 -4.03 5.34 -17.71
N LEU A 36 -4.58 4.92 -16.56
CA LEU A 36 -3.85 4.06 -15.62
C LEU A 36 -3.45 2.71 -16.25
N ARG A 37 -4.33 2.14 -17.07
CA ARG A 37 -4.06 0.92 -17.83
C ARG A 37 -2.87 1.10 -18.79
N ASP A 38 -2.84 2.21 -19.53
CA ASP A 38 -1.76 2.50 -20.48
C ASP A 38 -0.43 2.79 -19.77
N ASP A 39 -0.48 3.41 -18.60
CA ASP A 39 0.69 3.60 -17.74
C ASP A 39 1.27 2.28 -17.24
N LEU A 40 0.43 1.33 -16.82
CA LEU A 40 0.88 -0.02 -16.46
C LEU A 40 1.55 -0.75 -17.62
N GLU A 41 1.03 -0.62 -18.83
CA GLU A 41 1.67 -1.20 -20.02
C GLU A 41 3.08 -0.64 -20.22
N ARG A 42 3.21 0.69 -20.15
CA ARG A 42 4.50 1.38 -20.27
C ARG A 42 5.48 0.92 -19.18
N MET A 43 5.03 0.84 -17.94
CA MET A 43 5.86 0.42 -16.80
C MET A 43 6.24 -1.06 -16.87
N HIS A 44 5.35 -1.93 -17.36
CA HIS A 44 5.65 -3.34 -17.55
C HIS A 44 6.74 -3.56 -18.60
N ARG A 45 6.66 -2.84 -19.74
CA ARG A 45 7.70 -2.84 -20.78
C ARG A 45 9.06 -2.39 -20.23
N GLN A 46 9.07 -1.52 -19.21
CA GLN A 46 10.27 -1.08 -18.50
C GLN A 46 10.69 -2.00 -17.35
N ASN A 47 10.02 -3.14 -17.19
CA ASN A 47 10.26 -4.13 -16.13
C ASN A 47 10.00 -3.64 -14.70
N ARG A 48 9.19 -2.58 -14.52
CA ARG A 48 9.01 -1.92 -13.21
C ARG A 48 7.92 -2.53 -12.34
N VAL A 49 6.91 -3.16 -12.94
CA VAL A 49 5.70 -3.63 -12.22
C VAL A 49 5.46 -5.12 -12.40
N LYS A 50 4.61 -5.69 -11.53
CA LYS A 50 4.19 -7.10 -11.55
C LYS A 50 2.68 -7.20 -11.36
N ILE A 51 2.07 -8.17 -12.04
CA ILE A 51 0.60 -8.27 -12.14
C ILE A 51 -0.11 -8.26 -10.78
N ASN A 52 0.33 -9.08 -9.81
CA ASN A 52 -0.33 -9.19 -8.50
C ASN A 52 -0.38 -7.86 -7.71
N HIS A 53 0.61 -7.00 -7.91
CA HIS A 53 0.68 -5.69 -7.25
C HIS A 53 -0.16 -4.67 -8.05
N SER A 54 0.04 -4.65 -9.37
CA SER A 54 -0.63 -3.71 -10.28
C SER A 54 -2.16 -3.81 -10.27
N VAL A 55 -2.73 -5.01 -10.10
CA VAL A 55 -4.19 -5.15 -10.00
C VAL A 55 -4.73 -4.58 -8.69
N MET A 56 -3.99 -4.66 -7.59
CA MET A 56 -4.39 -4.03 -6.32
C MET A 56 -4.28 -2.51 -6.40
N GLU A 57 -3.20 -2.01 -7.00
CA GLU A 57 -2.99 -0.59 -7.29
C GLU A 57 -4.14 0.00 -8.12
N LEU A 58 -4.54 -0.69 -9.19
CA LEU A 58 -5.68 -0.27 -10.04
C LEU A 58 -6.98 -0.16 -9.27
N VAL A 59 -7.30 -1.16 -8.43
CA VAL A 59 -8.53 -1.13 -7.62
C VAL A 59 -8.48 0.03 -6.62
N CYS A 60 -7.33 0.27 -5.99
CA CYS A 60 -7.11 1.43 -5.10
C CYS A 60 -7.31 2.76 -5.84
N ALA A 61 -6.68 2.92 -6.99
CA ALA A 61 -6.76 4.14 -7.78
C ALA A 61 -8.19 4.37 -8.32
N ALA A 62 -8.87 3.33 -8.78
CA ALA A 62 -10.26 3.42 -9.24
C ALA A 62 -11.20 3.90 -8.13
N HIS A 63 -11.07 3.32 -6.93
CA HIS A 63 -11.83 3.74 -5.76
C HIS A 63 -11.60 5.22 -5.41
N LEU A 64 -10.35 5.68 -5.46
CA LEU A 64 -10.00 7.09 -5.21
C LEU A 64 -10.53 8.03 -6.30
N ILE A 65 -10.46 7.61 -7.58
CA ILE A 65 -11.01 8.37 -8.71
C ILE A 65 -12.52 8.58 -8.55
N GLU A 66 -13.26 7.54 -8.19
CA GLU A 66 -14.70 7.62 -7.94
C GLU A 66 -15.01 8.53 -6.74
N ALA A 67 -14.14 8.54 -5.72
CA ALA A 67 -14.20 9.49 -4.61
C ALA A 67 -13.79 10.93 -4.99
N GLY A 68 -13.48 11.19 -6.26
CA GLY A 68 -13.16 12.51 -6.81
C GLY A 68 -11.71 12.94 -6.64
N PHE A 69 -10.79 12.00 -6.44
CA PHE A 69 -9.35 12.27 -6.48
C PHE A 69 -8.81 12.17 -7.92
N ASP A 70 -7.65 12.76 -8.14
CA ASP A 70 -6.80 12.45 -9.28
C ASP A 70 -5.71 11.48 -8.81
N ALA A 71 -5.74 10.23 -9.30
CA ALA A 71 -4.89 9.15 -8.82
C ALA A 71 -3.87 8.72 -9.88
N GLN A 72 -2.67 8.35 -9.44
CA GLN A 72 -1.55 7.90 -10.25
C GLN A 72 -0.92 6.67 -9.59
N LEU A 73 -0.37 5.76 -10.40
CA LEU A 73 0.32 4.55 -9.94
C LEU A 73 1.83 4.77 -9.91
N GLU A 74 2.54 4.07 -9.02
CA GLU A 74 4.01 3.98 -9.01
C GLU A 74 4.69 5.36 -9.10
N THR A 75 4.20 6.29 -8.28
CA THR A 75 4.48 7.72 -8.38
C THR A 75 5.60 8.12 -7.45
N ALA A 76 6.58 8.85 -7.99
CA ALA A 76 7.67 9.42 -7.19
C ALA A 76 7.24 10.76 -6.58
N VAL A 77 7.20 10.84 -5.26
CA VAL A 77 6.89 12.05 -4.49
C VAL A 77 8.08 12.37 -3.60
N ASN A 78 8.69 13.53 -3.80
CA ASN A 78 9.87 14.00 -3.04
C ASN A 78 10.99 12.95 -2.91
N GLY A 79 11.23 12.18 -3.98
CA GLY A 79 12.29 11.17 -4.04
C GLY A 79 11.91 9.77 -3.53
N ILE A 80 10.66 9.56 -3.07
CA ILE A 80 10.14 8.25 -2.67
C ILE A 80 9.05 7.79 -3.65
N SER A 81 9.13 6.54 -4.11
CA SER A 81 8.13 5.94 -5.00
C SER A 81 7.05 5.24 -4.18
N THR A 82 5.79 5.65 -4.32
CA THR A 82 4.63 5.04 -3.66
C THR A 82 3.73 4.30 -4.65
N ASP A 83 3.06 3.26 -4.19
CA ASP A 83 2.22 2.39 -5.02
C ASP A 83 1.05 3.18 -5.65
N VAL A 84 0.31 3.97 -4.86
CA VAL A 84 -0.72 4.88 -5.37
C VAL A 84 -0.60 6.24 -4.71
N TYR A 85 -0.52 7.29 -5.53
CA TYR A 85 -0.60 8.68 -5.08
C TYR A 85 -1.87 9.32 -5.61
N ALA A 86 -2.59 10.06 -4.77
CA ALA A 86 -3.83 10.71 -5.17
C ALA A 86 -3.99 12.11 -4.57
N GLU A 87 -4.53 13.03 -5.34
CA GLU A 87 -4.73 14.43 -4.94
C GLU A 87 -6.19 14.85 -5.07
N LYS A 88 -6.65 15.68 -4.12
CA LYS A 88 -7.99 16.30 -4.17
C LYS A 88 -7.95 17.66 -3.49
N GLY A 89 -8.06 18.72 -4.28
CA GLY A 89 -7.88 20.09 -3.80
C GLY A 89 -6.46 20.30 -3.28
N LEU A 90 -6.32 20.72 -2.01
CA LEU A 90 -5.02 20.90 -1.35
C LEU A 90 -4.56 19.66 -0.55
N GLY A 91 -5.35 18.59 -0.56
CA GLY A 91 -5.05 17.36 0.16
C GLY A 91 -4.44 16.29 -0.75
N SER A 92 -3.55 15.49 -0.19
CA SER A 92 -2.93 14.33 -0.85
C SER A 92 -3.10 13.05 -0.03
N LEU A 93 -3.12 11.91 -0.72
CA LEU A 93 -3.27 10.59 -0.14
C LEU A 93 -2.27 9.63 -0.79
N MET A 94 -1.58 8.87 0.04
CA MET A 94 -0.72 7.76 -0.37
C MET A 94 -1.31 6.43 0.07
N VAL A 95 -1.30 5.44 -0.82
CA VAL A 95 -1.64 4.05 -0.51
C VAL A 95 -0.41 3.20 -0.77
N GLU A 96 -0.07 2.36 0.21
CA GLU A 96 0.98 1.34 0.07
C GLU A 96 0.38 -0.06 0.27
N ALA A 97 0.55 -0.93 -0.72
CA ALA A 97 0.06 -2.29 -0.69
C ALA A 97 1.03 -3.25 0.03
N GLU A 98 0.45 -4.11 0.85
CA GLU A 98 1.13 -5.16 1.61
C GLU A 98 0.39 -6.48 1.44
N THR A 99 1.05 -7.43 0.78
CA THR A 99 0.48 -8.73 0.35
C THR A 99 0.89 -9.90 1.25
N GLY A 100 1.73 -9.66 2.26
CA GLY A 100 2.22 -10.70 3.17
C GLY A 100 3.37 -11.53 2.59
N PHE A 101 3.99 -11.09 1.50
CA PHE A 101 5.17 -11.76 0.94
C PHE A 101 6.35 -11.75 1.94
N VAL A 102 6.88 -12.94 2.23
CA VAL A 102 8.11 -13.12 3.02
C VAL A 102 9.19 -13.72 2.11
N PRO A 103 10.36 -13.07 1.99
CA PRO A 103 11.42 -13.62 1.17
C PRO A 103 12.11 -14.81 1.86
N PRO A 104 12.75 -15.74 1.11
CA PRO A 104 13.35 -16.94 1.67
C PRO A 104 14.34 -16.71 2.82
N GLU A 105 15.12 -15.63 2.76
CA GLU A 105 16.08 -15.22 3.80
C GLU A 105 15.43 -14.91 5.16
N ASN A 106 14.11 -14.65 5.18
CA ASN A 106 13.31 -14.37 6.38
C ASN A 106 12.38 -15.52 6.76
N ALA A 107 12.65 -16.73 6.27
CA ALA A 107 11.84 -17.92 6.56
C ALA A 107 11.84 -18.31 8.05
N LEU A 108 12.87 -17.92 8.82
CA LEU A 108 12.99 -18.25 10.25
C LEU A 108 12.36 -17.20 11.18
N ASP A 109 12.02 -16.01 10.65
CA ASP A 109 11.45 -14.90 11.40
C ASP A 109 10.34 -14.14 10.64
N PRO A 110 9.41 -14.83 9.94
CA PRO A 110 8.50 -14.21 8.97
C PRO A 110 7.60 -13.14 9.59
N LEU A 111 7.09 -13.36 10.81
CA LEU A 111 6.23 -12.39 11.49
C LEU A 111 6.99 -11.15 11.93
N VAL A 112 8.26 -11.29 12.33
CA VAL A 112 9.11 -10.15 12.72
C VAL A 112 9.45 -9.33 11.48
N TYR A 113 9.78 -9.99 10.38
CA TYR A 113 9.98 -9.36 9.07
C TYR A 113 8.74 -8.58 8.61
N LEU A 114 7.57 -9.22 8.56
CA LEU A 114 6.32 -8.57 8.14
C LEU A 114 5.96 -7.39 9.05
N ARG A 115 6.22 -7.52 10.36
CA ARG A 115 6.00 -6.43 11.31
C ARG A 115 6.94 -5.25 11.07
N ALA A 116 8.21 -5.52 10.80
CA ALA A 116 9.18 -4.49 10.44
C ALA A 116 8.88 -3.84 9.08
N ARG A 117 8.33 -4.62 8.13
CA ARG A 117 7.91 -4.15 6.81
C ARG A 117 6.76 -3.17 6.90
N ALA A 118 5.68 -3.56 7.59
CA ALA A 118 4.55 -2.66 7.84
C ALA A 118 5.02 -1.39 8.56
N ALA A 119 5.88 -1.53 9.59
CA ALA A 119 6.44 -0.39 10.31
C ALA A 119 7.24 0.54 9.39
N SER A 120 8.15 0.00 8.58
CA SER A 120 9.00 0.81 7.71
C SER A 120 8.19 1.55 6.64
N LYS A 121 7.13 0.95 6.11
CA LYS A 121 6.19 1.61 5.21
C LYS A 121 5.42 2.76 5.90
N ILE A 122 4.84 2.50 7.08
CA ILE A 122 4.14 3.57 7.80
C ILE A 122 5.08 4.74 8.09
N VAL A 123 6.31 4.44 8.54
CA VAL A 123 7.28 5.46 8.94
C VAL A 123 7.80 6.26 7.75
N ARG A 124 8.18 5.60 6.65
CA ARG A 124 8.80 6.27 5.49
C ARG A 124 7.81 7.11 4.69
N TYR A 125 6.60 6.62 4.49
CA TYR A 125 5.72 7.19 3.48
C TYR A 125 4.73 8.20 4.07
N SER A 126 4.32 8.02 5.33
CA SER A 126 3.25 8.84 5.91
C SER A 126 3.58 10.33 6.04
N GLY A 127 4.86 10.71 6.02
CA GLY A 127 5.30 12.11 6.05
C GLY A 127 5.11 12.87 4.72
N TYR A 128 4.83 12.16 3.62
CA TYR A 128 4.79 12.72 2.26
C TYR A 128 3.39 12.97 1.72
N ALA A 129 2.35 12.70 2.52
CA ALA A 129 0.97 12.96 2.16
C ALA A 129 0.12 13.39 3.34
N SER A 130 -1.01 14.05 3.06
CA SER A 130 -1.97 14.46 4.10
C SER A 130 -2.65 13.25 4.75
N LYS A 131 -2.86 12.18 3.98
CA LYS A 131 -3.34 10.88 4.45
C LYS A 131 -2.44 9.76 3.93
N PHE A 132 -2.31 8.73 4.75
CA PHE A 132 -1.53 7.53 4.44
C PHE A 132 -2.34 6.29 4.79
N VAL A 133 -2.41 5.35 3.86
CA VAL A 133 -3.24 4.16 3.90
C VAL A 133 -2.38 2.95 3.59
N LEU A 134 -2.58 1.86 4.33
CA LEU A 134 -2.08 0.54 3.93
C LEU A 134 -3.20 -0.21 3.19
N ALA A 135 -2.91 -0.72 2.00
CA ALA A 135 -3.76 -1.64 1.29
C ALA A 135 -3.32 -3.09 1.51
N THR A 136 -4.26 -4.00 1.66
CA THR A 136 -3.97 -5.41 1.92
C THR A 136 -5.05 -6.30 1.30
N PRO A 137 -4.72 -7.51 0.83
CA PRO A 137 -5.74 -8.43 0.34
C PRO A 137 -6.54 -9.02 1.53
N PRO A 138 -7.78 -9.49 1.31
CA PRO A 138 -8.63 -10.02 2.37
C PRO A 138 -8.09 -11.28 3.06
N TYR A 139 -7.18 -12.00 2.41
CA TYR A 139 -6.55 -13.22 2.94
C TYR A 139 -5.31 -12.97 3.80
N TYR A 140 -4.85 -11.71 3.93
CA TYR A 140 -3.66 -11.37 4.71
C TYR A 140 -4.02 -10.42 5.87
N VAL A 141 -3.43 -10.69 7.04
CA VAL A 141 -3.59 -9.87 8.24
C VAL A 141 -2.32 -9.04 8.46
N LEU A 142 -2.46 -7.72 8.39
CA LEU A 142 -1.34 -6.79 8.55
C LEU A 142 -0.73 -6.90 9.96
N GLN A 143 0.59 -7.00 10.00
CA GLN A 143 1.36 -7.06 11.25
C GLN A 143 1.79 -5.66 11.68
N ILE A 144 0.86 -4.83 12.16
CA ILE A 144 1.15 -3.43 12.51
C ILE A 144 1.57 -3.32 13.98
N PRO A 145 2.72 -2.70 14.28
CA PRO A 145 3.08 -2.39 15.66
C PRO A 145 2.02 -1.49 16.35
N PRO A 146 1.54 -1.83 17.56
CA PRO A 146 0.50 -1.05 18.25
C PRO A 146 0.89 0.42 18.51
N SER A 147 2.18 0.74 18.59
CA SER A 147 2.63 2.13 18.75
C SER A 147 2.40 2.99 17.49
N LEU A 148 2.28 2.38 16.31
CA LEU A 148 2.01 3.07 15.04
C LEU A 148 0.51 3.22 14.73
N THR A 149 -0.37 2.60 15.52
CA THR A 149 -1.83 2.84 15.43
C THR A 149 -2.25 4.07 16.25
N LYS A 150 -1.38 4.55 17.13
CA LYS A 150 -1.60 5.73 17.97
C LYS A 150 -1.26 7.02 17.22
N PRO A 151 -1.99 8.13 17.48
CA PRO A 151 -1.56 9.46 17.06
C PRO A 151 -0.16 9.80 17.59
N PRO A 152 0.67 10.56 16.84
CA PRO A 152 2.04 10.94 17.22
C PRO A 152 2.18 11.44 18.67
N ARG A 153 1.26 12.29 19.13
CA ARG A 153 1.28 12.90 20.47
C ARG A 153 1.16 11.91 21.64
N PHE A 154 0.72 10.67 21.38
CA PHE A 154 0.54 9.64 22.40
C PHE A 154 1.60 8.54 22.35
N ARG A 155 2.59 8.68 21.46
CA ARG A 155 3.68 7.71 21.29
C ARG A 155 4.80 8.01 22.29
N LYS A 156 5.20 7.01 23.07
CA LYS A 156 6.26 7.14 24.08
C LYS A 156 7.65 6.94 23.48
N GLU A 157 8.69 7.45 24.15
CA GLU A 157 10.08 7.28 23.71
C GLU A 157 10.49 5.81 23.62
N GLU A 158 10.06 4.98 24.56
CA GLU A 158 10.37 3.54 24.54
C GLU A 158 9.73 2.84 23.35
N GLU A 159 8.53 3.29 22.95
CA GLU A 159 7.85 2.79 21.77
C GLU A 159 8.56 3.22 20.49
N ILE A 160 9.02 4.46 20.41
CA ILE A 160 9.82 4.98 19.28
C ILE A 160 11.12 4.20 19.14
N ALA A 161 11.84 3.99 20.24
CA ALA A 161 13.07 3.21 20.27
C ALA A 161 12.83 1.75 19.84
N SER A 162 11.70 1.16 20.26
CA SER A 162 11.32 -0.20 19.87
C SER A 162 11.04 -0.31 18.37
N ILE A 163 10.35 0.67 17.77
CA ILE A 163 10.13 0.72 16.32
C ILE A 163 11.44 0.91 15.57
N LYS A 164 12.31 1.80 16.05
CA LYS A 164 13.63 2.00 15.44
C LYS A 164 14.42 0.69 15.40
N LYS A 165 14.50 0.01 16.55
CA LYS A 165 15.18 -1.29 16.67
C LYS A 165 14.57 -2.33 15.73
N LEU A 166 13.24 -2.38 15.62
CA LEU A 166 12.54 -3.30 14.74
C LEU A 166 12.85 -3.03 13.25
N CYS A 167 12.76 -1.77 12.81
CA CYS A 167 13.07 -1.41 11.42
C CYS A 167 14.55 -1.67 11.09
N ASP A 168 15.46 -1.41 12.02
CA ASP A 168 16.91 -1.61 11.82
C ASP A 168 17.31 -3.08 11.63
N LEU A 169 16.45 -4.05 11.96
CA LEU A 169 16.71 -5.46 11.66
C LEU A 169 16.76 -5.73 10.15
N TYR A 170 15.98 -5.01 9.34
CA TYR A 170 15.81 -5.32 7.91
C TYR A 170 15.89 -4.11 6.97
N TYR A 171 15.76 -2.88 7.48
CA TYR A 171 15.59 -1.66 6.69
C TYR A 171 16.62 -0.58 7.05
N THR A 172 17.89 -0.88 6.86
CA THR A 172 19.03 -0.03 7.26
C THR A 172 19.53 0.92 6.17
N ASN A 173 19.03 0.83 4.92
CA ASN A 173 19.52 1.65 3.81
C ASN A 173 18.37 2.24 2.96
N PRO A 174 18.02 3.54 3.12
CA PRO A 174 18.44 4.41 4.22
C PRO A 174 17.74 4.02 5.52
N PRO A 175 18.34 4.18 6.71
CA PRO A 175 17.66 3.88 7.96
C PRO A 175 16.54 4.88 8.24
N VAL A 176 15.48 4.45 8.94
CA VAL A 176 14.43 5.37 9.42
C VAL A 176 14.93 6.17 10.62
N SER A 177 14.62 7.46 10.69
CA SER A 177 14.98 8.36 11.78
C SER A 177 13.98 8.30 12.93
N VAL A 178 14.43 8.70 14.12
CA VAL A 178 13.57 8.85 15.31
C VAL A 178 12.43 9.83 15.04
N GLU A 179 12.70 10.89 14.27
CA GLU A 179 11.70 11.92 13.98
C GLU A 179 10.64 11.46 12.97
N GLU A 180 11.02 10.69 11.96
CA GLU A 180 10.06 10.01 11.07
C GLU A 180 9.16 9.08 11.88
N ILE A 181 9.74 8.26 12.76
CA ILE A 181 8.95 7.34 13.62
C ILE A 181 8.02 8.11 14.54
N ARG A 182 8.50 9.20 15.15
CA ARG A 182 7.70 10.04 16.06
C ARG A 182 6.48 10.63 15.36
N ASN A 183 6.65 11.08 14.12
CA ASN A 183 5.58 11.77 13.39
C ASN A 183 4.75 10.87 12.48
N ALA A 184 5.12 9.60 12.33
CA ALA A 184 4.43 8.67 11.45
C ALA A 184 2.93 8.51 11.80
N ARG A 185 2.09 8.45 10.76
CA ARG A 185 0.62 8.34 10.86
C ARG A 185 0.10 7.27 9.91
N LEU A 186 -0.79 6.41 10.40
CA LEU A 186 -1.62 5.54 9.58
C LEU A 186 -3.08 5.99 9.74
N HIS A 187 -3.74 6.31 8.63
CA HIS A 187 -5.07 6.93 8.66
C HIS A 187 -6.19 5.93 8.42
N ALA A 188 -5.97 4.94 7.56
CA ALA A 188 -6.93 3.88 7.28
C ALA A 188 -6.22 2.63 6.75
N ILE A 189 -6.95 1.54 6.72
CA ILE A 189 -6.54 0.29 6.07
C ILE A 189 -7.57 -0.04 4.98
N TYR A 190 -7.11 -0.27 3.76
CA TYR A 190 -7.93 -0.74 2.67
C TYR A 190 -7.79 -2.25 2.55
N VAL A 191 -8.90 -2.97 2.73
CA VAL A 191 -8.97 -4.38 2.35
C VAL A 191 -9.44 -4.44 0.90
N VAL A 192 -8.54 -4.86 0.01
CA VAL A 192 -8.70 -4.82 -1.45
C VAL A 192 -9.10 -6.18 -1.97
N ASP A 193 -10.35 -6.30 -2.41
CA ASP A 193 -10.86 -7.48 -3.09
C ASP A 193 -10.77 -7.25 -4.60
N VAL A 194 -9.75 -7.85 -5.22
CA VAL A 194 -9.49 -7.75 -6.66
C VAL A 194 -10.51 -8.54 -7.46
N ASP A 195 -11.00 -9.67 -6.94
CA ASP A 195 -11.94 -10.54 -7.63
C ASP A 195 -13.25 -9.79 -7.91
N ASN A 196 -13.70 -9.05 -6.89
CA ASN A 196 -14.90 -8.23 -6.91
C ASN A 196 -14.63 -6.76 -7.21
N VAL A 197 -13.39 -6.32 -7.47
CA VAL A 197 -13.05 -4.89 -7.69
C VAL A 197 -13.73 -4.00 -6.64
N SER A 198 -13.41 -4.26 -5.38
CA SER A 198 -14.02 -3.52 -4.28
C SER A 198 -13.03 -3.27 -3.16
N ILE A 199 -13.26 -2.19 -2.43
CA ILE A 199 -12.47 -1.80 -1.28
C ILE A 199 -13.38 -1.69 -0.08
N ARG A 200 -12.93 -2.30 1.02
CA ARG A 200 -13.46 -1.99 2.33
C ARG A 200 -12.43 -1.16 3.09
N GLU A 201 -12.76 0.10 3.32
CA GLU A 201 -11.98 0.98 4.19
C GLU A 201 -12.28 0.67 5.66
N TRP A 202 -11.22 0.63 6.46
CA TRP A 202 -11.27 0.38 7.89
C TRP A 202 -10.58 1.48 8.67
N GLU A 203 -11.19 1.87 9.79
CA GLU A 203 -10.47 2.56 10.85
C GLU A 203 -9.42 1.62 11.43
N VAL A 204 -8.22 2.17 11.71
CA VAL A 204 -7.03 1.38 12.05
C VAL A 204 -7.25 0.54 13.31
N ASN A 205 -7.80 1.10 14.38
CA ASN A 205 -8.00 0.37 15.63
C ASN A 205 -9.13 -0.66 15.51
N GLU A 206 -10.19 -0.40 14.75
CA GLU A 206 -11.22 -1.39 14.44
C GLU A 206 -10.63 -2.60 13.69
N TYR A 207 -9.82 -2.36 12.65
CA TYR A 207 -9.13 -3.42 11.94
C TYR A 207 -8.23 -4.21 12.89
N MET A 208 -7.42 -3.53 13.71
CA MET A 208 -6.49 -4.19 14.63
C MET A 208 -7.21 -4.99 15.73
N GLY A 209 -8.39 -4.53 16.18
CA GLY A 209 -9.22 -5.28 17.12
C GLY A 209 -9.79 -6.57 16.53
N LYS A 210 -10.02 -6.64 15.21
CA LYS A 210 -10.41 -7.87 14.51
C LYS A 210 -9.20 -8.76 14.20
N ALA A 211 -8.07 -8.14 13.84
CA ALA A 211 -6.81 -8.81 13.56
C ALA A 211 -6.16 -9.44 14.81
N SER A 212 -6.48 -8.96 16.02
CA SER A 212 -5.87 -9.44 17.26
C SER A 212 -6.13 -10.92 17.54
N LEU A 213 -7.18 -11.51 16.95
CA LEU A 213 -7.45 -12.95 17.00
C LEU A 213 -6.32 -13.79 16.39
N TRP A 214 -5.50 -13.18 15.52
CA TRP A 214 -4.46 -13.84 14.73
C TRP A 214 -3.06 -13.26 14.95
N SER A 215 -2.93 -12.22 15.79
CA SER A 215 -1.70 -11.42 15.94
C SER A 215 -0.91 -11.69 17.23
N THR A 216 -1.15 -12.84 17.88
CA THR A 216 -0.46 -13.28 19.11
C THR A 216 1.03 -13.55 18.89
#